data_AF-A0A0N1PJW6-F1
#
_entry.id   AF-A0A0N1PJW6-F1
#
_cell.length_a   1.000
_cell.length_b   1.000
_cell.length_c   1.000
_cell.angle_alpha   90.00
_cell.angle_beta   90.00
_cell.angle_gamma   90.00
#
_symmetry.space_group_name_H-M   'P 1'
#
loop_
_entity.id
_entity.type
_entity.pdbx_description
1 polymer ?
#
loop_
_entity_poly.entity_id
_entity_poly.type
_entity_poly.pdbx_seq_one_letter_code
_entity_poly.pdbx_strand_id
1 'polypeptide(L)'
;MIDENRKKAIEAIPVHEQPQPVGLPGPDEVTIKSEQLYSILKSGKLKVMILDARPGKDYLESHINYPACISIPEECISPGQSANVLEQNLPSASRAVWSERAAMELIVMLDWSSTAVIPGKTLHLLKTILLKWDIKVQYARQPLALLGGYEDWLLKYPAFTTNHLAVPPSQNSMLDDMLDAEEPTENQRRDCLCRLCIR
;
A
#
# COMPACT_ATOMS: atom_id res chain seq x y z
N MET A 1 35.60 62.16 -0.13
CA MET A 1 34.48 61.40 0.47
C MET A 1 33.58 60.99 -0.69
N ILE A 2 33.65 59.72 -1.09
CA ILE A 2 33.07 59.18 -2.33
C ILE A 2 32.05 58.11 -1.94
N ASP A 3 30.84 58.36 -2.46
CA ASP A 3 29.69 57.53 -2.81
C ASP A 3 29.23 56.30 -1.99
N GLU A 4 27.90 56.35 -1.78
CA GLU A 4 27.00 55.41 -1.16
C GLU A 4 26.99 54.02 -1.81
N ASN A 5 27.08 53.01 -0.95
CA ASN A 5 27.11 51.61 -1.31
C ASN A 5 25.68 51.07 -1.47
N ARG A 6 25.21 50.95 -2.72
CA ARG A 6 23.96 50.29 -3.12
C ARG A 6 23.99 48.80 -2.73
N LYS A 7 23.33 48.41 -1.64
CA LYS A 7 23.04 47.00 -1.33
C LYS A 7 21.53 46.75 -1.50
N LYS A 8 21.19 45.94 -2.50
CA LYS A 8 19.84 45.44 -2.79
C LYS A 8 19.31 44.66 -1.58
N ALA A 9 18.15 45.07 -1.08
CA ALA A 9 17.33 44.24 -0.22
C ALA A 9 16.71 43.11 -1.06
N ILE A 10 17.01 41.87 -0.70
CA ILE A 10 16.23 40.69 -1.06
C ILE A 10 15.33 40.45 0.14
N GLU A 11 14.05 40.80 0.01
CA GLU A 11 13.02 40.49 1.00
C GLU A 11 12.85 38.97 1.07
N ALA A 12 13.29 38.39 2.18
CA ALA A 12 12.93 37.03 2.54
C ALA A 12 11.47 37.06 3.03
N ILE A 13 10.58 36.44 2.26
CA ILE A 13 9.22 36.15 2.69
C ILE A 13 9.34 35.21 3.91
N PRO A 14 8.77 35.54 5.08
CA PRO A 14 8.81 34.64 6.22
C PRO A 14 7.87 33.47 5.92
N VAL A 15 8.46 32.30 5.68
CA VAL A 15 7.73 31.03 5.68
C VAL A 15 7.20 30.86 7.10
N HIS A 16 5.90 31.05 7.29
CA HIS A 16 5.21 30.75 8.53
C HIS A 16 5.15 29.22 8.66
N GLU A 17 6.22 28.64 9.20
CA GLU A 17 6.32 27.23 9.53
C GLU A 17 5.38 26.96 10.71
N GLN A 18 4.15 26.55 10.39
CA GLN A 18 3.24 26.01 11.38
C GLN A 18 3.91 24.78 12.02
N PRO A 19 3.86 24.62 13.36
CA PRO A 19 4.51 23.51 14.02
C PRO A 19 3.93 22.19 13.53
N GLN A 20 4.68 21.48 12.70
CA GLN A 20 4.30 20.15 12.23
C GLN A 20 4.16 19.23 13.45
N PRO A 21 3.06 18.48 13.58
CA PRO A 21 2.92 17.52 14.66
C PRO A 21 4.07 16.51 14.57
N VAL A 22 4.80 16.39 15.68
CA VAL A 22 6.02 15.58 15.84
C VAL A 22 5.90 14.22 15.15
N GLY A 23 6.76 13.97 14.16
CA GLY A 23 6.98 12.65 13.54
C GLY A 23 6.17 12.35 12.27
N LEU A 24 5.31 13.28 11.81
CA LEU A 24 4.64 13.12 10.52
C LEU A 24 5.62 13.34 9.35
N PRO A 25 5.57 12.48 8.32
CA PRO A 25 6.30 12.70 7.07
C PRO A 25 5.87 14.01 6.38
N GLY A 26 6.78 14.60 5.62
CA GLY A 26 6.58 15.89 4.96
C GLY A 26 5.44 15.85 3.91
N PRO A 27 4.93 17.02 3.47
CA PRO A 27 3.81 17.08 2.52
C PRO A 27 4.14 16.45 1.16
N ASP A 28 5.42 16.37 0.78
CA ASP A 28 5.91 15.78 -0.47
C ASP A 28 6.34 14.32 -0.33
N GLU A 29 6.33 13.79 0.90
CA GLU A 29 6.75 12.42 1.15
C GLU A 29 5.64 11.46 0.71
N VAL A 30 6.03 10.37 0.05
CA VAL A 30 5.09 9.36 -0.48
C VAL A 30 5.14 8.05 0.29
N THR A 31 6.06 7.96 1.26
CA THR A 31 6.29 6.80 2.11
C THR A 31 6.34 7.21 3.58
N ILE A 32 6.19 6.22 4.47
CA ILE A 32 6.34 6.38 5.91
C ILE A 32 7.12 5.19 6.46
N LYS A 33 8.06 5.41 7.38
CA LYS A 33 8.80 4.32 8.03
C LYS A 33 7.99 3.63 9.13
N SER A 34 8.26 2.37 9.38
CA SER A 34 7.64 1.60 10.46
C SER A 34 7.76 2.28 11.83
N GLU A 35 8.92 2.88 12.14
CA GLU A 35 9.16 3.58 13.40
C GLU A 35 8.31 4.86 13.55
N GLN A 36 8.10 5.57 12.43
CA GLN A 36 7.23 6.75 12.39
C GLN A 36 5.77 6.34 12.57
N LEU A 37 5.32 5.33 11.81
CA LEU A 37 3.96 4.82 11.93
C LEU A 37 3.69 4.34 13.36
N TYR A 38 4.58 3.53 13.94
CA TYR A 38 4.44 3.06 15.32
C TYR A 38 4.31 4.22 16.33
N SER A 39 5.16 5.25 16.19
CA SER A 39 5.10 6.42 17.06
C SER A 39 3.77 7.17 16.94
N ILE A 40 3.24 7.29 15.73
CA ILE A 40 1.95 7.93 15.46
C ILE A 40 0.81 7.11 16.06
N LEU A 41 0.75 5.79 15.80
CA LEU A 41 -0.28 4.90 16.32
C LEU A 41 -0.28 4.89 17.85
N LYS A 42 0.90 4.85 18.48
CA LYS A 42 1.06 4.89 19.93
C LYS A 42 0.65 6.23 20.54
N SER A 43 0.87 7.33 19.82
CA SER A 43 0.48 8.66 20.31
C SER A 43 -1.05 8.83 20.39
N GLY A 44 -1.80 8.15 19.53
CA GLY A 44 -3.26 8.26 19.44
C GLY A 44 -3.78 9.66 19.07
N LYS A 45 -2.90 10.59 18.67
CA LYS A 45 -3.26 11.99 18.40
C LYS A 45 -3.92 12.21 17.04
N LEU A 46 -3.69 11.28 16.11
CA LEU A 46 -4.18 11.36 14.74
C LEU A 46 -5.12 10.20 14.47
N LYS A 47 -6.19 10.47 13.71
CA LYS A 47 -7.03 9.43 13.13
C LYS A 47 -6.30 8.78 11.96
N VAL A 48 -5.76 7.58 12.19
CA VAL A 48 -5.03 6.80 11.19
C VAL A 48 -5.91 5.67 10.67
N MET A 49 -5.84 5.42 9.36
CA MET A 49 -6.38 4.21 8.74
C MET A 49 -5.25 3.49 7.99
N ILE A 50 -5.17 2.18 8.18
CA ILE A 50 -4.19 1.32 7.50
C ILE A 50 -4.94 0.47 6.48
N LEU A 51 -4.54 0.58 5.22
CA LEU A 51 -5.06 -0.20 4.10
C LEU A 51 -4.04 -1.29 3.76
N ASP A 52 -4.34 -2.51 4.17
CA ASP A 52 -3.53 -3.67 3.83
C ASP A 52 -3.95 -4.20 2.46
N ALA A 53 -3.09 -3.98 1.47
CA ALA A 53 -3.32 -4.31 0.07
C ALA A 53 -2.76 -5.67 -0.35
N ARG A 54 -2.41 -6.53 0.63
CA ARG A 54 -1.99 -7.92 0.36
C ARG A 54 -3.18 -8.80 -0.02
N PRO A 55 -2.95 -10.01 -0.56
CA PRO A 55 -4.00 -11.01 -0.74
C PRO A 55 -4.86 -11.17 0.51
N GLY A 56 -6.17 -11.34 0.34
CA GLY A 56 -7.10 -11.47 1.46
C GLY A 56 -6.73 -12.62 2.42
N LYS A 57 -6.16 -13.71 1.87
CA LYS A 57 -5.63 -14.84 2.64
C LYS A 57 -4.51 -14.43 3.60
N ASP A 58 -3.56 -13.61 3.14
CA ASP A 58 -2.37 -13.23 3.90
C ASP A 58 -2.74 -12.28 5.04
N TYR A 59 -3.74 -11.41 4.82
CA TYR A 59 -4.30 -10.56 5.87
C TYR A 59 -4.97 -11.38 6.99
N LEU A 60 -5.70 -12.44 6.62
CA LEU A 60 -6.35 -13.32 7.59
C LEU A 60 -5.32 -14.12 8.41
N GLU A 61 -4.22 -14.53 7.78
CA GLU A 61 -3.13 -15.21 8.48
C GLU A 61 -2.44 -14.29 9.48
N SER A 62 -2.15 -13.04 9.08
CA SER A 62 -1.65 -12.02 9.99
C SER A 62 -1.79 -10.62 9.43
N HIS A 63 -2.07 -9.65 10.28
CA HIS A 63 -2.11 -8.23 9.92
C HIS A 63 -1.65 -7.37 11.10
N ILE A 64 -1.52 -6.06 10.88
CA ILE A 64 -1.18 -5.12 11.95
C ILE A 64 -2.36 -5.08 12.93
N ASN A 65 -2.09 -5.33 14.21
CA ASN A 65 -3.12 -5.31 15.25
C ASN A 65 -3.50 -3.86 15.59
N TYR A 66 -4.36 -3.27 14.76
CA TYR A 66 -4.86 -1.91 14.92
C TYR A 66 -6.33 -1.82 14.49
N PRO A 67 -7.22 -1.16 15.26
CA PRO A 67 -8.67 -1.17 14.99
C PRO A 67 -9.09 -0.66 13.61
N ALA A 68 -8.36 0.33 13.07
CA ALA A 68 -8.61 0.88 11.74
C ALA A 68 -7.61 0.34 10.69
N CYS A 69 -7.08 -0.87 10.90
CA CYS A 69 -6.37 -1.63 9.89
C CYS A 69 -7.35 -2.57 9.17
N ILE A 70 -7.58 -2.34 7.88
CA ILE A 70 -8.52 -3.10 7.07
C ILE A 70 -7.85 -3.77 5.88
N SER A 71 -8.40 -4.92 5.50
CA SER A 71 -8.03 -5.61 4.27
C SER A 71 -8.68 -4.92 3.07
N ILE A 72 -7.84 -4.56 2.10
CA ILE A 72 -8.19 -4.16 0.74
C ILE A 72 -7.53 -5.19 -0.20
N PRO A 73 -8.10 -6.40 -0.34
CA PRO A 73 -7.45 -7.50 -1.04
C PRO A 73 -7.00 -7.07 -2.45
N GLU A 74 -5.80 -7.47 -2.87
CA GLU A 74 -5.28 -7.12 -4.19
C GLU A 74 -6.21 -7.59 -5.32
N GLU A 75 -6.92 -8.69 -5.10
CA GLU A 75 -7.90 -9.28 -6.00
C GLU A 75 -9.10 -8.34 -6.25
N CYS A 76 -9.35 -7.38 -5.35
CA CYS A 76 -10.40 -6.38 -5.46
C CYS A 76 -9.95 -5.08 -6.14
N ILE A 77 -8.64 -4.91 -6.40
CA ILE A 77 -8.05 -3.67 -6.92
C ILE A 77 -7.83 -3.82 -8.43
N SER A 78 -8.62 -3.09 -9.23
CA SER A 78 -8.46 -3.03 -10.69
C SER A 78 -8.19 -1.62 -11.21
N PRO A 79 -7.42 -1.45 -12.30
CA PRO A 79 -7.20 -0.15 -12.93
C PRO A 79 -8.52 0.52 -13.37
N GLY A 80 -8.64 1.82 -13.14
CA GLY A 80 -9.81 2.61 -13.57
C GLY A 80 -11.07 2.44 -12.71
N GLN A 81 -10.99 1.68 -11.62
CA GLN A 81 -12.09 1.48 -10.68
C GLN A 81 -12.29 2.71 -9.78
N SER A 82 -13.54 3.00 -9.42
CA SER A 82 -13.85 4.05 -8.43
C SER A 82 -13.80 3.51 -7.00
N ALA A 83 -13.60 4.41 -6.03
CA ALA A 83 -13.60 4.04 -4.61
C ALA A 83 -14.93 3.41 -4.17
N ASN A 84 -16.06 3.81 -4.76
CA ASN A 84 -17.37 3.20 -4.52
C ASN A 84 -17.47 1.78 -5.06
N VAL A 85 -16.89 1.49 -6.23
CA VAL A 85 -16.88 0.12 -6.78
C VAL A 85 -15.91 -0.74 -5.97
N LEU A 86 -14.78 -0.19 -5.52
CA LEU A 86 -13.88 -0.88 -4.58
C LEU A 86 -14.61 -1.26 -3.30
N GLU A 87 -15.31 -0.31 -2.68
CA GLU A 87 -16.09 -0.53 -1.46
C GLU A 87 -17.08 -1.69 -1.58
N GLN A 88 -17.75 -1.86 -2.72
CA GLN A 88 -18.71 -2.95 -2.94
C GLN A 88 -18.06 -4.34 -2.95
N ASN A 89 -16.79 -4.42 -3.36
CA ASN A 89 -16.02 -5.67 -3.42
C ASN A 89 -15.29 -5.98 -2.11
N LEU A 90 -15.26 -5.05 -1.15
CA LEU A 90 -14.56 -5.25 0.11
C LEU A 90 -15.28 -6.25 1.03
N PRO A 91 -14.52 -6.97 1.88
CA PRO A 91 -15.07 -7.73 3.00
C PRO A 91 -16.02 -6.86 3.85
N SER A 92 -17.09 -7.45 4.39
CA SER A 92 -18.08 -6.73 5.20
C SER A 92 -17.46 -6.00 6.40
N ALA A 93 -16.46 -6.61 7.04
CA ALA A 93 -15.70 -5.98 8.13
C ALA A 93 -14.92 -4.74 7.68
N SER A 94 -14.31 -4.77 6.49
CA SER A 94 -13.56 -3.63 5.93
C SER A 94 -14.48 -2.49 5.50
N ARG A 95 -15.70 -2.79 5.02
CA ARG A 95 -16.64 -1.78 4.49
C ARG A 95 -17.04 -0.73 5.53
N ALA A 96 -17.30 -1.13 6.76
CA ALA A 96 -17.70 -0.21 7.82
C ALA A 96 -16.62 0.85 8.07
N VAL A 97 -15.38 0.41 8.26
CA VAL A 97 -14.23 1.30 8.49
C VAL A 97 -13.89 2.11 7.23
N TRP A 98 -13.98 1.53 6.04
CA TRP A 98 -13.76 2.23 4.76
C TRP A 98 -14.71 3.42 4.55
N SER A 99 -15.94 3.35 5.08
CA SER A 99 -16.90 4.47 5.00
C SER A 99 -16.41 5.72 5.76
N GLU A 100 -15.54 5.54 6.76
CA GLU A 100 -14.97 6.61 7.56
C GLU A 100 -13.69 7.21 6.97
N ARG A 101 -13.22 6.73 5.80
CA ARG A 101 -11.95 7.16 5.18
C ARG A 101 -11.82 8.67 4.99
N ALA A 102 -12.94 9.36 4.75
CA ALA A 102 -12.98 10.82 4.59
C ALA A 102 -12.65 11.58 5.89
N ALA A 103 -12.87 10.96 7.04
CA ALA A 103 -12.62 11.54 8.36
C ALA A 103 -11.20 11.24 8.89
N MET A 104 -10.39 10.51 8.13
CA MET A 104 -9.03 10.13 8.52
C MET A 104 -8.03 11.24 8.23
N GLU A 105 -7.15 11.48 9.17
CA GLU A 105 -6.05 12.46 9.04
C GLU A 105 -4.83 11.85 8.37
N LEU A 106 -4.68 10.52 8.42
CA LEU A 106 -3.58 9.80 7.80
C LEU A 106 -4.09 8.45 7.26
N ILE A 107 -3.83 8.20 5.98
CA ILE A 107 -4.06 6.90 5.36
C ILE A 107 -2.71 6.31 4.99
N VAL A 108 -2.44 5.12 5.49
CA VAL A 108 -1.23 4.36 5.19
C VAL A 108 -1.62 3.12 4.41
N MET A 109 -1.01 2.91 3.25
CA MET A 109 -1.17 1.72 2.43
C MET A 109 0.06 0.83 2.61
N LEU A 110 -0.12 -0.47 2.64
CA LEU A 110 1.00 -1.41 2.71
C LEU A 110 0.73 -2.66 1.88
N ASP A 111 1.80 -3.29 1.44
CA ASP A 111 1.82 -4.62 0.88
C ASP A 111 2.87 -5.46 1.63
N TRP A 112 3.39 -6.55 1.05
CA TRP A 112 4.40 -7.36 1.72
C TRP A 112 5.73 -6.63 1.95
N SER A 113 6.30 -6.00 0.92
CA SER A 113 7.71 -5.55 0.97
C SER A 113 8.03 -4.33 0.09
N SER A 114 7.03 -3.64 -0.48
CA SER A 114 7.31 -2.48 -1.32
C SER A 114 7.99 -1.36 -0.54
N THR A 115 9.01 -0.79 -1.17
CA THR A 115 9.74 0.39 -0.66
C THR A 115 9.32 1.67 -1.37
N ALA A 116 8.57 1.57 -2.47
CA ALA A 116 8.10 2.71 -3.26
C ALA A 116 6.77 2.39 -3.95
N VAL A 117 6.01 3.44 -4.29
CA VAL A 117 4.76 3.32 -5.05
C VAL A 117 5.08 3.33 -6.55
N ILE A 118 5.16 2.14 -7.16
CA ILE A 118 5.56 1.96 -8.55
C ILE A 118 4.34 1.88 -9.47
N PRO A 119 4.29 2.64 -10.59
CA PRO A 119 3.21 2.53 -11.58
C PRO A 119 2.93 1.10 -12.02
N GLY A 120 1.64 0.73 -12.09
CA GLY A 120 1.21 -0.62 -12.46
C GLY A 120 1.24 -1.66 -11.34
N LYS A 121 1.73 -1.33 -10.14
CA LYS A 121 1.65 -2.20 -8.95
C LYS A 121 0.42 -1.87 -8.09
N THR A 122 0.01 -2.81 -7.24
CA THR A 122 -1.18 -2.75 -6.38
C THR A 122 -1.27 -1.45 -5.59
N LEU A 123 -0.20 -1.04 -4.90
CA LEU A 123 -0.18 0.21 -4.13
C LEU A 123 -0.38 1.47 -4.99
N HIS A 124 0.12 1.47 -6.23
CA HIS A 124 -0.09 2.60 -7.13
C HIS A 124 -1.52 2.65 -7.66
N LEU A 125 -2.11 1.49 -7.97
CA LEU A 125 -3.51 1.40 -8.36
C LEU A 125 -4.40 1.88 -7.21
N LEU A 126 -4.17 1.40 -5.99
CA LEU A 126 -4.90 1.85 -4.81
C LEU A 126 -4.76 3.35 -4.57
N LYS A 127 -3.52 3.89 -4.64
CA LYS A 127 -3.28 5.33 -4.53
C LYS A 127 -4.03 6.12 -5.61
N THR A 128 -4.10 5.59 -6.81
CA THR A 128 -4.83 6.21 -7.93
C THR A 128 -6.34 6.18 -7.71
N ILE A 129 -6.89 5.09 -7.17
CA ILE A 129 -8.30 4.99 -6.79
C ILE A 129 -8.65 6.09 -5.79
N LEU A 130 -7.84 6.23 -4.73
CA LEU A 130 -8.06 7.23 -3.68
C LEU A 130 -7.94 8.66 -4.22
N LEU A 131 -6.88 8.98 -4.97
CA LEU A 131 -6.60 10.37 -5.37
C LEU A 131 -7.33 10.83 -6.63
N LYS A 132 -7.60 9.94 -7.59
CA LYS A 132 -8.21 10.31 -8.89
C LYS A 132 -9.66 9.86 -9.02
N TRP A 133 -10.03 8.73 -8.41
CA TRP A 133 -11.32 8.08 -8.63
C TRP A 133 -12.27 8.10 -7.43
N ASP A 134 -11.89 8.78 -6.34
CA ASP A 134 -12.75 9.07 -5.20
C ASP A 134 -13.19 10.54 -5.18
N ILE A 135 -13.84 10.96 -6.27
CA ILE A 135 -14.20 12.37 -6.52
C ILE A 135 -15.10 13.01 -5.43
N LYS A 136 -15.69 12.20 -4.56
CA LYS A 136 -16.60 12.65 -3.48
C LYS A 136 -15.88 12.91 -2.16
N VAL A 137 -14.62 12.49 -2.04
CA VAL A 137 -13.87 12.54 -0.78
C VAL A 137 -12.66 13.45 -0.93
N GLN A 138 -12.49 14.34 0.03
CA GLN A 138 -11.27 15.15 0.18
C GLN A 138 -10.46 14.60 1.34
N TYR A 139 -9.28 14.08 1.06
CA TYR A 139 -8.37 13.56 2.07
C TYR A 139 -7.56 14.70 2.69
N ALA A 140 -7.35 14.65 4.01
CA ALA A 140 -6.55 15.65 4.72
C ALA A 140 -5.09 15.73 4.22
N ARG A 141 -4.57 14.61 3.71
CA ARG A 141 -3.24 14.48 3.10
C ARG A 141 -3.22 13.34 2.09
N GLN A 142 -2.15 13.28 1.29
CA GLN A 142 -1.97 12.17 0.39
C GLN A 142 -1.74 10.85 1.15
N PRO A 143 -2.30 9.73 0.66
CA PRO A 143 -1.99 8.41 1.19
C PRO A 143 -0.51 8.07 1.01
N LEU A 144 0.07 7.46 2.06
CA LEU A 144 1.49 7.11 2.13
C LEU A 144 1.67 5.60 2.09
N ALA A 145 2.74 5.13 1.47
CA ALA A 145 3.10 3.71 1.52
C ALA A 145 4.02 3.40 2.71
N LEU A 146 3.76 2.31 3.43
CA LEU A 146 4.66 1.83 4.48
C LEU A 146 5.95 1.32 3.84
N LEU A 147 7.08 1.94 4.18
CA LEU A 147 8.39 1.59 3.64
C LEU A 147 8.80 0.20 4.12
N GLY A 148 8.97 -0.74 3.18
CA GLY A 148 9.32 -2.13 3.50
C GLY A 148 8.11 -3.00 3.84
N GLY A 149 6.89 -2.46 3.70
CA GLY A 149 5.64 -3.19 3.81
C GLY A 149 5.41 -3.87 5.17
N TYR A 150 4.61 -4.93 5.13
CA TYR A 150 4.28 -5.75 6.29
C TYR A 150 5.49 -6.54 6.81
N GLU A 151 6.42 -6.91 5.95
CA GLU A 151 7.64 -7.66 6.32
C GLU A 151 8.53 -6.85 7.28
N ASP A 152 8.81 -5.59 6.95
CA ASP A 152 9.58 -4.70 7.85
C ASP A 152 8.84 -4.44 9.17
N TRP A 153 7.51 -4.29 9.12
CA TRP A 153 6.69 -4.13 10.32
C TRP A 153 6.74 -5.35 11.23
N LEU A 154 6.59 -6.55 10.65
CA LEU A 154 6.62 -7.81 11.38
C LEU A 154 7.97 -8.03 12.06
N LEU A 155 9.07 -7.68 11.38
CA LEU A 155 10.43 -7.77 11.92
C LEU A 155 10.65 -6.83 13.11
N LYS A 156 10.18 -5.58 13.03
CA LYS A 156 10.43 -4.55 14.05
C LYS A 156 9.43 -4.57 15.20
N TYR A 157 8.17 -4.88 14.90
CA TYR A 157 7.04 -4.78 15.83
C TYR A 157 6.17 -6.04 15.83
N PRO A 158 6.73 -7.25 16.07
CA PRO A 158 5.95 -8.50 16.04
C PRO A 158 4.81 -8.52 17.06
N ALA A 159 4.99 -7.86 18.21
CA ALA A 159 3.95 -7.73 19.24
C ALA A 159 2.73 -6.87 18.81
N PHE A 160 2.83 -6.13 17.70
CA PHE A 160 1.77 -5.31 17.12
C PHE A 160 1.19 -5.96 15.86
N THR A 161 1.23 -7.29 15.80
CA THR A 161 0.61 -8.11 14.76
C THR A 161 -0.35 -9.10 15.39
N THR A 162 -1.32 -9.60 14.62
CA THR A 162 -2.22 -10.66 15.10
C THR A 162 -1.54 -12.02 15.17
N ASN A 163 -0.55 -12.27 14.30
CA ASN A 163 0.25 -13.48 14.28
C ASN A 163 1.71 -13.17 13.90
N HIS A 164 2.62 -13.29 14.87
CA HIS A 164 4.04 -12.99 14.69
C HIS A 164 4.82 -14.09 13.93
N LEU A 165 4.20 -15.24 13.66
CA LEU A 165 4.79 -16.37 12.93
C LEU A 165 4.46 -16.35 11.44
N ALA A 166 3.82 -15.28 10.94
CA ALA A 166 3.49 -15.13 9.54
C ALA A 166 4.76 -15.20 8.68
N VAL A 167 4.72 -15.99 7.61
CA VAL A 167 5.85 -16.15 6.71
C VAL A 167 5.55 -15.36 5.43
N PRO A 168 6.41 -14.43 5.01
CA PRO A 168 6.22 -13.73 3.75
C PRO A 168 6.25 -14.73 2.59
N PRO A 169 5.50 -14.49 1.50
CA PRO A 169 5.50 -15.36 0.34
C PRO A 169 6.94 -15.49 -0.16
N SER A 170 7.46 -16.71 -0.10
CA SER A 170 8.81 -16.97 -0.59
C SER A 170 8.91 -16.59 -2.06
N GLN A 171 10.03 -15.99 -2.48
CA GLN A 171 10.30 -15.70 -3.89
C GLN A 171 10.27 -16.96 -4.77
N ASN A 172 10.30 -18.15 -4.15
CA ASN A 172 10.13 -19.44 -4.81
C ASN A 172 8.72 -19.73 -5.34
N SER A 173 7.69 -18.97 -4.97
CA SER A 173 6.33 -19.18 -5.50
C SER A 173 6.24 -19.02 -7.02
N MET A 174 7.10 -18.18 -7.64
CA MET A 174 7.16 -18.10 -9.10
C MET A 174 7.81 -19.32 -9.77
N LEU A 175 8.58 -20.12 -9.03
CA LEU A 175 9.19 -21.34 -9.54
C LEU A 175 8.17 -22.48 -9.56
N ASP A 176 7.26 -22.51 -8.60
CA ASP A 176 6.22 -23.55 -8.46
C ASP A 176 5.23 -23.49 -9.64
N ASP A 177 4.78 -22.29 -10.02
CA ASP A 177 3.93 -22.08 -11.21
C ASP A 177 4.63 -22.43 -12.54
N MET A 178 5.96 -22.48 -12.58
CA MET A 178 6.74 -22.94 -13.74
C MET A 178 6.99 -24.45 -13.75
N LEU A 179 6.84 -25.12 -12.60
CA LEU A 179 7.05 -26.56 -12.45
C LEU A 179 5.77 -27.37 -12.75
N ASP A 180 4.61 -26.72 -12.80
CA ASP A 180 3.31 -27.33 -13.14
C ASP A 180 3.01 -27.41 -14.65
N ALA A 181 3.98 -27.05 -15.50
CA ALA A 181 3.92 -27.39 -16.92
C ALA A 181 4.19 -28.90 -17.08
N GLU A 182 3.16 -29.73 -16.88
CA GLU A 182 3.21 -31.17 -17.12
C GLU A 182 3.82 -31.46 -18.50
N GLU A 183 4.98 -32.13 -18.51
CA GLU A 183 5.55 -32.73 -19.72
C GLU A 183 4.48 -33.64 -20.36
N PRO A 184 4.12 -33.44 -21.63
CA PRO A 184 3.07 -34.22 -22.25
C PRO A 184 3.47 -35.70 -22.25
N THR A 185 2.62 -36.52 -21.64
CA THR A 185 2.83 -37.96 -21.50
C THR A 185 3.08 -38.61 -22.87
N GLU A 186 3.91 -39.65 -22.90
CA GLU A 186 4.29 -40.35 -24.14
C GLU A 186 3.07 -40.89 -24.93
N ASN A 187 1.94 -41.08 -24.25
CA ASN A 187 0.67 -41.48 -24.86
C ASN A 187 0.04 -40.38 -25.75
N GLN A 188 0.20 -39.09 -25.40
CA GLN A 188 -0.26 -37.96 -26.22
C GLN A 188 0.65 -37.70 -27.44
N ARG A 189 1.93 -38.10 -27.38
CA ARG A 189 2.85 -38.02 -28.53
C ARG A 189 2.48 -39.01 -29.64
N ARG A 190 1.92 -40.18 -29.29
CA ARG A 190 1.48 -41.20 -30.27
C ARG A 190 0.21 -40.81 -31.03
N ASP A 191 -0.73 -40.12 -30.39
CA ASP A 191 -1.96 -39.65 -31.05
C ASP A 191 -1.69 -38.56 -32.09
N CYS A 192 -0.66 -37.74 -31.90
CA CYS A 192 -0.27 -36.70 -32.86
C CYS A 192 0.40 -37.29 -34.12
N LEU A 193 1.16 -38.38 -33.97
CA LEU A 193 1.79 -39.11 -35.09
C LEU A 193 0.78 -39.93 -35.91
N CYS A 194 -0.30 -40.44 -35.30
CA CYS A 194 -1.35 -41.15 -36.05
C CYS A 194 -2.22 -40.24 -36.93
N ARG A 195 -2.30 -38.93 -36.65
CA ARG A 195 -3.07 -37.98 -37.48
C ARG A 195 -2.31 -37.44 -38.69
N LEU A 196 -1.01 -37.67 -38.79
CA LEU A 196 -0.18 -37.20 -39.91
C LEU A 196 0.02 -38.24 -41.02
N CYS A 197 -0.46 -39.47 -40.86
CA CYS A 197 -0.38 -40.54 -41.87
C CYS A 197 -1.70 -40.85 -42.59
N ILE A 198 -2.75 -40.03 -42.41
CA ILE A 198 -4.00 -40.12 -43.18
C ILE A 198 -4.32 -38.76 -43.79
N ARG A 199 -3.52 -38.36 -44.78
CA ARG A 199 -3.91 -37.46 -45.86
C ARG A 199 -2.97 -37.64 -47.04
#